data_AF-A0A058ZVK5-F1
#
_entry.id   AF-A0A058ZVK5-F1
#
_cell.length_a   1.000
_cell.length_b   1.000
_cell.length_c   1.000
_cell.angle_alpha   90.00
_cell.angle_beta   90.00
_cell.angle_gamma   90.00
#
_symmetry.space_group_name_H-M   'P 1'
#
loop_
_entity.id
_entity.type
_entity.pdbx_description
1 polymer ?
#
loop_
_entity_poly.entity_id
_entity_poly.type
_entity_poly.pdbx_seq_one_letter_code
_entity_poly.pdbx_strand_id
1 'polypeptide(L)'
;MEPATRILRIPPTSFLKSCVICKQTHVSCTQCSRCPTYFQVMCAARAGHSMELHYLEKSGSQITKKLIYCADHRLDWFPLSTCFNSLLQSHVQSRFVKSIA
;
A
#
# COMPACT_ATOMS: atom_id res chain seq x y z
N MET A 1 -2.44 -5.32 -17.60
CA MET A 1 -2.40 -4.00 -16.95
C MET A 1 -2.90 -3.02 -17.99
N GLU A 2 -4.15 -2.57 -17.86
CA GLU A 2 -4.81 -1.62 -18.78
C GLU A 2 -4.36 -0.17 -18.49
N PRO A 3 -4.58 0.80 -19.40
CA PRO A 3 -4.24 2.20 -19.16
C PRO A 3 -4.93 2.79 -17.92
N ALA A 4 -4.26 3.74 -17.26
CA ALA A 4 -4.76 4.38 -16.06
C ALA A 4 -5.89 5.37 -16.38
N THR A 5 -7.13 4.89 -16.42
CA THR A 5 -8.33 5.69 -16.76
C THR A 5 -8.80 6.63 -15.65
N ARG A 6 -8.24 6.55 -14.44
CA ARG A 6 -8.70 7.29 -13.25
C ARG A 6 -7.75 8.39 -12.77
N ILE A 7 -6.80 8.83 -13.61
CA ILE A 7 -5.85 9.90 -13.26
C ILE A 7 -6.59 11.21 -12.91
N LEU A 8 -7.67 11.54 -13.61
CA LEU A 8 -8.49 12.73 -13.34
C LEU A 8 -9.27 12.66 -12.01
N ARG A 9 -9.35 11.48 -11.38
CA ARG A 9 -10.03 11.29 -10.08
C ARG A 9 -9.08 11.46 -8.88
N ILE A 10 -7.81 11.79 -9.12
CA ILE A 10 -6.84 12.05 -8.06
C ILE A 10 -7.24 13.36 -7.35
N PRO A 11 -7.37 13.39 -6.01
CA PRO A 11 -7.73 14.60 -5.29
C PRO A 11 -6.75 15.75 -5.57
N PRO A 12 -7.23 16.96 -5.93
CA PRO A 12 -6.38 18.13 -6.17
C PRO A 12 -5.45 18.45 -5.00
N THR A 13 -5.91 18.19 -3.77
CA THR A 13 -5.16 18.41 -2.53
C THR A 13 -3.87 17.60 -2.45
N SER A 14 -3.78 16.45 -3.14
CA SER A 14 -2.58 15.61 -3.15
C SER A 14 -1.43 16.23 -3.96
N PHE A 15 -1.74 17.10 -4.92
CA PHE A 15 -0.75 17.82 -5.72
C PHE A 15 -0.18 19.04 -5.00
N LEU A 16 -0.80 19.46 -3.88
CA LEU A 16 -0.35 20.61 -3.09
C LEU A 16 0.60 20.21 -1.95
N LYS A 17 0.87 18.92 -1.77
CA LYS A 17 1.72 18.40 -0.69
C LYS A 17 3.16 18.27 -1.16
N SER A 18 4.10 18.77 -0.36
CA SER A 18 5.53 18.60 -0.62
C SER A 18 6.00 17.21 -0.16
N CYS A 19 6.82 16.56 -0.97
CA CYS A 19 7.39 15.26 -0.63
C CYS A 19 8.49 15.43 0.42
N VAL A 20 8.38 14.76 1.57
CA VAL A 20 9.41 14.87 2.62
C VAL A 20 10.78 14.31 2.22
N ILE A 21 10.84 13.47 1.18
CA ILE A 21 12.07 12.83 0.70
C ILE A 21 12.80 13.73 -0.30
N CYS A 22 12.14 14.15 -1.39
CA CYS A 22 12.76 14.94 -2.46
C CYS A 22 12.54 16.45 -2.36
N LYS A 23 11.78 16.90 -1.34
CA LYS A 23 11.47 18.31 -1.02
C LYS A 23 10.78 19.09 -2.14
N GLN A 24 10.16 18.41 -3.09
CA GLN A 24 9.54 19.01 -4.28
C GLN A 24 8.07 18.64 -4.41
N THR A 25 7.34 19.45 -5.18
CA THR A 25 5.90 19.31 -5.48
C THR A 25 5.72 19.00 -6.97
N HIS A 26 6.27 17.87 -7.42
CA HIS A 26 6.23 17.48 -8.85
C HIS A 26 4.89 16.87 -9.28
N VAL A 27 4.35 15.99 -8.42
CA VAL A 27 3.21 15.10 -8.71
C VAL A 27 2.39 14.96 -7.42
N SER A 28 1.32 14.18 -7.46
CA SER A 28 0.58 13.72 -6.30
C SER A 28 1.48 13.03 -5.27
N CYS A 29 1.47 13.55 -4.04
CA CYS A 29 1.98 12.82 -2.89
C CYS A 29 0.89 11.92 -2.30
N THR A 30 1.31 10.78 -1.79
CA THR A 30 0.50 9.94 -0.92
C THR A 30 0.87 10.21 0.54
N GLN A 31 -0.03 9.84 1.45
CA GLN A 31 0.14 10.03 2.89
C GLN A 31 0.52 8.70 3.53
N CYS A 32 1.37 8.74 4.55
CA CYS A 32 1.56 7.62 5.45
C CYS A 32 0.22 7.16 6.05
N SER A 33 -0.01 5.86 6.11
CA SER A 33 -1.26 5.30 6.65
C SER A 33 -1.44 5.51 8.17
N ARG A 34 -0.44 6.03 8.89
CA ARG A 34 -0.53 6.30 10.34
C ARG A 34 -0.33 7.77 10.75
N CYS A 35 0.32 8.59 9.94
CA CYS A 35 0.68 9.96 10.30
C CYS A 35 0.55 10.94 9.13
N PRO A 36 0.55 12.26 9.36
CA PRO A 36 0.44 13.27 8.29
C PRO A 36 1.74 13.49 7.50
N THR A 37 2.55 12.44 7.31
CA THR A 37 3.77 12.50 6.49
C THR A 37 3.42 12.23 5.02
N TYR A 38 3.84 13.12 4.12
CA TYR A 38 3.54 13.05 2.69
C TYR A 38 4.79 12.75 1.84
N PHE A 39 4.67 11.83 0.90
CA PHE A 39 5.75 11.48 -0.02
C PHE A 39 5.20 10.98 -1.36
N GLN A 40 6.01 11.07 -2.40
CA GLN A 40 5.69 10.42 -3.68
C GLN A 40 5.89 8.91 -3.57
N VAL A 41 5.04 8.13 -4.23
CA VAL A 41 5.13 6.66 -4.24
C VAL A 41 6.52 6.20 -4.70
N MET A 42 7.06 6.82 -5.76
CA MET A 42 8.39 6.45 -6.28
C MET A 42 9.52 6.84 -5.32
N CYS A 43 9.41 7.96 -4.60
CA CYS A 43 10.39 8.35 -3.59
C CYS A 43 10.38 7.37 -2.42
N ALA A 44 9.19 7.00 -1.93
CA ALA A 44 9.04 6.03 -0.85
C ALA A 44 9.63 4.66 -1.23
N ALA A 45 9.41 4.20 -2.48
CA ALA A 45 9.97 2.94 -2.97
C ALA A 45 11.51 2.97 -2.95
N ARG A 46 12.12 4.06 -3.45
CA ARG A 46 13.58 4.21 -3.43
C ARG A 46 14.16 4.37 -2.01
N ALA A 47 13.40 4.96 -1.10
CA ALA A 47 13.80 5.18 0.29
C ALA A 47 13.53 3.98 1.23
N GLY A 48 13.07 2.84 0.70
CA GLY A 48 12.82 1.64 1.50
C GLY A 48 11.69 1.81 2.52
N HIS A 49 10.64 2.56 2.18
CA HIS A 49 9.41 2.61 2.96
C HIS A 49 8.60 1.33 2.80
N SER A 50 7.92 0.87 3.87
CA SER A 50 7.06 -0.32 3.81
C SER A 50 5.81 -0.04 2.98
N MET A 51 5.52 -0.93 2.04
CA MET A 51 4.34 -0.87 1.17
C MET A 51 3.60 -2.21 1.22
N GLU A 52 2.32 -2.17 1.52
CA GLU A 52 1.49 -3.36 1.64
C GLU A 52 0.28 -3.27 0.71
N LEU A 53 -0.14 -4.43 0.22
CA LEU A 53 -1.32 -4.58 -0.60
C LEU A 53 -2.25 -5.57 0.10
N HIS A 54 -3.39 -5.08 0.58
CA HIS A 54 -4.38 -5.87 1.29
C HIS A 54 -5.55 -6.14 0.37
N TYR A 55 -5.99 -7.39 0.30
CA TYR A 55 -7.19 -7.77 -0.43
C TYR A 55 -8.32 -7.98 0.58
N LEU A 56 -9.41 -7.25 0.41
CA LEU A 56 -10.62 -7.41 1.20
C LEU A 56 -11.74 -7.85 0.28
N GLU A 57 -12.33 -9.00 0.56
CA GLU A 57 -13.57 -9.39 -0.11
C GLU A 57 -14.75 -8.78 0.65
N LYS A 58 -15.53 -7.93 -0.03
CA LYS A 58 -16.78 -7.41 0.51
C LYS A 58 -17.87 -7.58 -0.54
N SER A 59 -18.94 -8.27 -0.17
CA SER A 59 -20.14 -8.48 -1.01
C SER A 59 -19.81 -8.98 -2.43
N GLY A 60 -18.97 -10.01 -2.55
CA GLY A 60 -18.57 -10.61 -3.83
C GLY A 60 -17.64 -9.75 -4.71
N SER A 61 -17.25 -8.55 -4.24
CA SER A 61 -16.28 -7.69 -4.92
C SER A 61 -14.96 -7.68 -4.16
N GLN A 62 -13.85 -7.93 -4.86
CA GLN A 62 -12.51 -7.79 -4.29
C GLN A 62 -12.11 -6.31 -4.26
N ILE A 63 -11.88 -5.78 -3.06
CA ILE A 63 -11.36 -4.44 -2.84
C ILE A 63 -9.88 -4.56 -2.49
N THR A 64 -9.04 -4.00 -3.35
CA THR A 64 -7.60 -3.90 -3.08
C THR A 64 -7.31 -2.58 -2.37
N LYS A 65 -6.81 -2.66 -1.13
CA LYS A 65 -6.29 -1.52 -0.38
C LYS A 65 -4.78 -1.49 -0.46
N LYS A 66 -4.23 -0.32 -0.79
CA LYS A 66 -2.79 -0.06 -0.76
C LYS A 66 -2.47 0.76 0.49
N LEU A 67 -1.52 0.28 1.29
CA LEU A 67 -1.03 0.95 2.49
C LEU A 67 0.46 1.28 2.31
N ILE A 68 0.87 2.48 2.72
CA ILE A 68 2.28 2.87 2.67
C ILE A 68 2.64 3.55 3.99
N TYR A 69 3.77 3.15 4.57
CA TYR A 69 4.24 3.63 5.87
C TYR A 69 5.54 4.44 5.71
N CYS A 70 5.68 5.55 6.43
CA CYS A 70 6.95 6.28 6.46
C CYS A 70 8.02 5.47 7.21
N ALA A 71 9.27 5.93 7.16
CA ALA A 71 10.39 5.27 7.84
C ALA A 71 10.14 5.06 9.34
N ASP A 72 9.41 5.95 10.01
CA ASP A 72 9.10 5.84 11.44
C ASP A 72 8.02 4.78 11.72
N HIS A 73 7.10 4.55 10.78
CA HIS A 73 6.00 3.59 10.91
C HIS A 73 6.24 2.28 10.15
N ARG A 74 7.41 2.09 9.53
CA ARG A 74 7.74 0.88 8.75
C ARG A 74 7.94 -0.37 9.62
N LEU A 75 8.19 -0.18 10.92
CA LEU A 75 8.48 -1.22 11.92
C LEU A 75 7.29 -1.54 12.82
N ASP A 76 6.19 -0.81 12.68
CA ASP A 76 4.99 -0.94 13.50
C ASP A 76 4.13 -2.18 13.15
N TRP A 77 4.68 -3.08 12.33
CA TRP A 77 4.07 -4.36 11.97
C TRP A 77 4.70 -5.57 12.69
N PHE A 78 5.20 -5.39 13.91
CA PHE A 78 5.50 -6.52 14.79
C PHE A 78 5.26 -6.18 16.27
N PRO A 79 4.17 -6.65 16.89
CA PRO A 79 4.36 -7.53 18.03
C PRO A 79 4.97 -8.83 17.50
N LEU A 80 5.94 -9.39 18.21
CA LEU A 80 6.59 -10.70 18.02
C LEU A 80 5.62 -11.92 18.00
N SER A 81 4.35 -11.78 17.60
CA SER A 81 3.31 -12.81 17.72
C SER A 81 2.76 -13.37 16.39
N THR A 82 3.13 -12.85 15.23
CA THR A 82 2.60 -13.35 13.93
C THR A 82 3.46 -14.42 13.25
N CYS A 83 4.46 -14.97 13.94
CA CYS A 83 5.02 -16.28 13.55
C CYS A 83 3.95 -17.41 13.59
N PHE A 84 2.75 -17.17 14.15
CA PHE A 84 1.68 -18.16 14.22
C PHE A 84 0.62 -18.10 13.10
N ASN A 85 0.47 -16.97 12.38
CA ASN A 85 -0.64 -16.81 11.40
C ASN A 85 -0.23 -16.91 9.92
N SER A 86 1.03 -17.18 9.61
CA SER A 86 1.41 -17.61 8.24
C SER A 86 0.90 -19.01 7.88
N LEU A 87 0.42 -19.80 8.85
CA LEU A 87 -0.14 -21.14 8.60
C LEU A 87 -1.68 -21.15 8.44
N LEU A 88 -2.37 -20.04 8.72
CA LEU A 88 -3.84 -19.95 8.55
C LEU A 88 -4.28 -19.05 7.38
N GLN A 89 -3.37 -18.25 6.80
CA GLN A 89 -3.59 -17.60 5.50
C GLN A 89 -3.15 -18.46 4.30
N SER A 90 -2.43 -19.56 4.52
CA SER A 90 -2.08 -20.51 3.46
C SER A 90 -3.27 -21.35 3.01
N HIS A 91 -4.33 -21.47 3.82
CA HIS A 91 -5.49 -22.30 3.49
C HIS A 91 -6.49 -21.65 2.52
N VAL A 92 -6.39 -20.32 2.30
CA VAL A 92 -7.20 -19.61 1.28
C VAL A 92 -6.42 -19.42 -0.02
N GLN A 93 -5.09 -19.28 0.02
CA GLN A 93 -4.24 -19.29 -1.18
C GLN A 93 -4.02 -20.69 -1.78
N SER A 94 -4.14 -21.76 -1.00
CA SER A 94 -3.99 -23.16 -1.44
C SER A 94 -5.09 -23.64 -2.42
N ARG A 95 -6.28 -23.03 -2.43
CA ARG A 95 -7.37 -23.46 -3.32
C ARG A 95 -7.28 -22.95 -4.76
N PHE A 96 -6.41 -21.99 -5.07
CA PHE A 96 -6.32 -21.45 -6.43
C PHE A 96 -5.27 -22.13 -7.32
N VAL A 97 -4.33 -22.90 -6.74
CA VAL A 97 -3.29 -23.61 -7.52
C VAL A 97 -3.61 -25.10 -7.75
N LYS A 98 -4.68 -25.63 -7.13
CA LYS A 98 -5.15 -27.03 -7.35
C LYS A 98 -6.33 -27.19 -8.32
N SER A 99 -6.68 -26.15 -9.07
CA SER A 99 -7.74 -26.22 -10.11
C SER A 99 -7.23 -25.91 -11.53
N ILE A 100 -5.93 -26.13 -11.74
CA ILE A 100 -5.28 -26.19 -13.05
C ILE A 100 -4.20 -27.28 -12.96
N ALA A 101 -4.67 -28.51 -12.82
CA ALA A 101 -4.00 -29.74 -13.21
C ALA A 101 -5.09 -30.68 -13.74
#